data_AF-A0A661TDU4-F1
#
_entry.id   AF-A0A661TDU4-F1
#
_cell.length_a   1.000
_cell.length_b   1.000
_cell.length_c   1.000
_cell.angle_alpha   90.00
_cell.angle_beta   90.00
_cell.angle_gamma   90.00
#
_symmetry.space_group_name_H-M   'P 1'
#
loop_
_entity.id
_entity.type
_entity.pdbx_description
1 polymer ?
#
loop_
_entity_poly.entity_id
_entity_poly.type
_entity_poly.pdbx_seq_one_letter_code
_entity_poly.pdbx_strand_id
1 'polypeptide(L)'
;MFNWEDSSWALPEYCSKYFRIWWNPNKFNSNDYWKLARHCFEYFETWWNPDMFNWEEESWVLPRYCSKFFHIWWNPEKYSVKDIHFLEQYCNEFKDEWMILKLYYSVLL
;
A
#
# COMPACT_ATOMS: atom_id res chain seq x y z
N MET A 1 -12.45 -22.88 13.23
CA MET A 1 -11.47 -21.81 13.48
C MET A 1 -11.01 -21.31 12.12
N PHE A 2 -11.04 -20.00 11.86
CA PHE A 2 -10.58 -19.43 10.58
C PHE A 2 -9.05 -19.41 10.56
N ASN A 3 -8.43 -19.92 9.49
CA ASN A 3 -6.98 -19.92 9.31
C ASN A 3 -6.54 -18.54 8.78
N TRP A 4 -6.13 -17.66 9.68
CA TRP A 4 -5.70 -16.31 9.33
C TRP A 4 -4.38 -16.31 8.55
N GLU A 5 -3.46 -17.23 8.85
CA GLU A 5 -2.13 -17.26 8.24
C GLU A 5 -2.20 -17.48 6.72
N ASP A 6 -2.99 -18.46 6.29
CA ASP A 6 -3.12 -18.81 4.87
C ASP A 6 -4.33 -18.17 4.18
N SER A 7 -5.23 -17.52 4.94
CA SER A 7 -6.51 -17.03 4.40
C SER A 7 -6.87 -15.60 4.80
N SER A 8 -5.95 -14.82 5.37
CA SER A 8 -6.26 -13.42 5.74
C SER A 8 -6.76 -12.59 4.55
N TRP A 9 -6.30 -12.89 3.33
CA TRP A 9 -6.78 -12.32 2.08
C TRP A 9 -8.27 -12.44 1.80
N ALA A 10 -8.94 -13.47 2.33
CA ALA A 10 -10.35 -13.69 2.03
C ALA A 10 -11.25 -12.58 2.59
N LEU A 11 -10.82 -11.95 3.70
CA LEU A 11 -11.54 -10.81 4.29
C LEU A 11 -11.61 -9.63 3.30
N PRO A 12 -10.50 -9.05 2.83
CA PRO A 12 -10.57 -7.95 1.88
C PRO A 12 -11.21 -8.36 0.55
N GLU A 13 -10.92 -9.54 0.00
CA GLU A 13 -11.34 -9.88 -1.35
C GLU A 13 -12.83 -10.22 -1.46
N TYR A 14 -13.37 -11.02 -0.54
CA TYR A 14 -14.75 -11.52 -0.62
C TYR A 14 -15.69 -10.96 0.44
N CYS A 15 -15.14 -10.39 1.52
CA CYS A 15 -15.91 -9.96 2.69
C CYS A 15 -15.64 -8.49 3.07
N SER A 16 -15.22 -7.64 2.13
CA SER A 16 -14.89 -6.22 2.38
C SER A 16 -16.02 -5.45 3.08
N LYS A 17 -17.29 -5.77 2.81
CA LYS A 17 -18.45 -5.18 3.52
C LYS A 17 -18.48 -5.44 5.04
N TYR A 18 -17.79 -6.47 5.51
CA TYR A 18 -17.67 -6.82 6.93
C TYR A 18 -16.31 -6.43 7.52
N PHE A 19 -15.49 -5.68 6.78
CA PHE A 19 -14.14 -5.31 7.16
C PHE A 19 -14.07 -4.73 8.58
N ARG A 20 -14.89 -3.72 8.89
CA ARG A 20 -14.91 -3.09 10.22
C ARG A 20 -15.26 -4.03 11.38
N ILE A 21 -15.93 -5.15 11.10
CA ILE A 21 -16.36 -6.12 12.13
C ILE A 21 -15.27 -7.16 12.36
N TRP A 22 -14.59 -7.60 11.29
CA TRP A 22 -13.67 -8.75 11.35
C TRP A 22 -12.20 -8.37 11.23
N TRP A 23 -11.90 -7.11 10.91
CA TRP A 23 -10.53 -6.62 10.83
C TRP A 23 -9.76 -6.87 12.13
N ASN A 24 -8.59 -7.47 12.01
CA ASN A 24 -7.68 -7.69 13.11
C ASN A 24 -6.24 -7.59 12.61
N PRO A 25 -5.54 -6.47 12.87
CA PRO A 25 -4.19 -6.25 12.35
C PRO A 25 -3.19 -7.27 12.90
N ASN A 26 -3.40 -7.80 14.11
CA ASN A 26 -2.51 -8.79 14.73
C ASN A 26 -2.62 -10.18 14.11
N LYS A 27 -3.60 -10.42 13.24
CA LYS A 27 -3.82 -11.70 12.56
C LYS A 27 -3.65 -11.62 11.06
N PHE A 28 -3.58 -10.43 10.49
CA PHE A 28 -3.52 -10.25 9.05
C PHE A 28 -2.11 -10.57 8.52
N ASN A 29 -2.02 -11.31 7.42
CA ASN A 29 -0.75 -11.65 6.80
C ASN A 29 -0.22 -10.44 6.01
N SER A 30 1.02 -10.01 6.28
CA SER A 30 1.64 -8.89 5.57
C SER A 30 1.73 -9.11 4.06
N ASN A 31 1.84 -10.37 3.60
CA ASN A 31 1.89 -10.72 2.18
C ASN A 31 0.54 -10.51 1.44
N ASP A 32 -0.52 -10.23 2.18
CA ASP A 32 -1.85 -9.94 1.64
C ASP A 32 -2.19 -8.44 1.68
N TYR A 33 -1.25 -7.55 2.07
CA TYR A 33 -1.51 -6.11 2.21
C TYR A 33 -2.00 -5.47 0.92
N TRP A 34 -1.45 -5.87 -0.23
CA TRP A 34 -1.93 -5.43 -1.54
C TRP A 34 -3.44 -5.65 -1.75
N LYS A 35 -4.05 -6.65 -1.11
CA LYS A 35 -5.50 -6.89 -1.18
C LYS A 35 -6.30 -5.91 -0.33
N LEU A 36 -5.74 -5.44 0.80
CA LEU A 36 -6.33 -4.34 1.57
C LEU A 36 -6.37 -3.07 0.73
N ALA A 37 -5.25 -2.75 0.08
CA ALA A 37 -5.15 -1.62 -0.83
C ALA A 37 -6.17 -1.73 -1.97
N ARG A 38 -6.31 -2.90 -2.59
CA ARG A 38 -7.21 -3.09 -3.74
C ARG A 38 -8.70 -3.12 -3.38
N HIS A 39 -9.07 -3.82 -2.31
CA HIS A 39 -10.48 -4.13 -2.02
C HIS A 39 -11.06 -3.40 -0.81
N CYS A 40 -10.20 -2.82 0.04
CA CYS A 40 -10.58 -2.14 1.27
C CYS A 40 -9.98 -0.72 1.35
N PHE A 41 -9.70 -0.08 0.20
CA PHE A 41 -9.13 1.27 0.14
C PHE A 41 -10.00 2.32 0.87
N GLU A 42 -11.31 2.11 0.98
CA GLU A 42 -12.21 2.97 1.75
C GLU A 42 -11.92 2.97 3.27
N TYR A 43 -11.20 1.96 3.77
CA TYR A 43 -10.77 1.83 5.16
C TYR A 43 -9.27 2.07 5.34
N PHE A 44 -8.60 2.73 4.39
CA PHE A 44 -7.15 2.92 4.38
C PHE A 44 -6.56 3.30 5.76
N GLU A 45 -7.04 4.38 6.36
CA GLU A 45 -6.56 4.86 7.67
C GLU A 45 -6.81 3.87 8.82
N THR A 46 -7.69 2.88 8.65
CA THR A 46 -7.95 1.83 9.65
C THR A 46 -6.93 0.70 9.60
N TRP A 47 -6.45 0.34 8.40
CA TRP A 47 -5.55 -0.79 8.22
C TRP A 47 -4.12 -0.39 7.89
N TRP A 48 -3.88 0.85 7.49
CA TRP A 48 -2.56 1.33 7.12
C TRP A 48 -1.60 1.28 8.30
N ASN A 49 -0.53 0.49 8.15
CA ASN A 49 0.60 0.48 9.05
C ASN A 49 1.90 0.43 8.23
N PRO A 50 2.68 1.52 8.19
CA PRO A 50 3.90 1.59 7.38
C PRO A 50 5.03 0.68 7.89
N ASP A 51 4.94 0.12 9.10
CA ASP A 51 5.95 -0.81 9.64
C ASP A 51 5.60 -2.28 9.33
N MET A 52 4.36 -2.57 8.94
CA MET A 52 3.94 -3.90 8.47
C MET A 52 3.91 -4.03 6.95
N PHE A 53 4.00 -2.91 6.24
CA PHE A 53 3.91 -2.87 4.78
C PHE A 53 5.23 -3.30 4.13
N ASN A 54 5.16 -4.18 3.14
CA ASN A 54 6.32 -4.62 2.37
C ASN A 54 6.70 -3.58 1.31
N TRP A 55 7.48 -2.59 1.70
CA TRP A 55 7.90 -1.51 0.80
C TRP A 55 8.69 -2.01 -0.42
N GLU A 56 9.52 -3.04 -0.28
CA GLU A 56 10.37 -3.49 -1.39
C GLU A 56 9.58 -4.13 -2.53
N GLU A 57 8.61 -4.98 -2.19
CA GLU A 57 7.85 -5.79 -3.15
C GLU A 57 6.45 -5.23 -3.47
N GLU A 58 5.90 -4.37 -2.60
CA GLU A 58 4.51 -3.89 -2.71
C GLU A 58 4.39 -2.38 -2.86
N SER A 59 5.46 -1.57 -2.91
CA SER A 59 5.32 -0.10 -3.04
C SER A 59 4.37 0.34 -4.17
N TRP A 60 4.38 -0.36 -5.31
CA TRP A 60 3.48 -0.12 -6.44
C TRP A 60 1.98 -0.12 -6.14
N VAL A 61 1.50 -0.79 -5.08
CA VAL A 61 0.05 -0.80 -4.79
C VAL A 61 -0.46 0.53 -4.28
N LEU A 62 0.38 1.30 -3.56
CA LEU A 62 -0.08 2.54 -2.93
C LEU A 62 -0.46 3.61 -3.96
N PRO A 63 0.37 3.92 -4.99
CA PRO A 63 -0.06 4.83 -6.05
C PRO A 63 -1.28 4.30 -6.79
N ARG A 64 -1.30 2.99 -7.09
CA ARG A 64 -2.35 2.41 -7.95
C ARG A 64 -3.74 2.39 -7.32
N TYR A 65 -3.84 2.07 -6.03
CA TYR A 65 -5.12 1.85 -5.36
C TYR A 65 -5.41 2.86 -4.25
N CYS A 66 -4.39 3.56 -3.76
CA CYS A 66 -4.47 4.44 -2.59
C CYS A 66 -3.91 5.84 -2.88
N SER A 67 -3.86 6.28 -4.14
CA SER A 67 -3.36 7.62 -4.52
C SER A 67 -4.02 8.76 -3.77
N LYS A 68 -5.34 8.67 -3.50
CA LYS A 68 -6.07 9.68 -2.73
C LYS A 68 -5.56 9.89 -1.28
N PHE A 69 -4.73 8.97 -0.78
CA PHE A 69 -4.11 9.03 0.55
C PHE A 69 -2.61 9.32 0.46
N PHE A 70 -2.13 9.90 -0.65
CA PHE A 70 -0.70 10.12 -0.92
C PHE A 70 0.07 10.66 0.29
N HIS A 71 -0.37 11.76 0.89
CA HIS A 71 0.34 12.37 2.02
C HIS A 71 0.32 11.54 3.33
N ILE A 72 -0.46 10.45 3.40
CA ILE A 72 -0.49 9.54 4.56
C ILE A 72 0.57 8.45 4.41
N TRP A 73 0.75 7.92 3.20
CA TRP A 73 1.68 6.82 2.95
C TRP A 73 2.99 7.25 2.32
N TRP A 74 3.06 8.44 1.71
CA TRP A 74 4.26 8.87 1.03
C TRP A 74 5.44 8.94 2.00
N ASN A 75 6.48 8.15 1.70
CA ASN A 75 7.73 8.14 2.43
C ASN A 75 8.87 7.92 1.43
N PRO A 76 9.63 8.96 1.07
CA PRO A 76 10.71 8.86 0.08
C PRO A 76 11.88 7.98 0.54
N GLU A 77 12.05 7.76 1.85
CA GLU A 77 13.12 6.89 2.38
C GLU A 77 12.75 5.40 2.30
N LYS A 78 11.45 5.08 2.28
CA LYS A 78 10.95 3.70 2.22
C LYS A 78 10.48 3.27 0.82
N TYR A 79 9.96 4.19 0.01
CA TYR A 79 9.34 3.85 -1.27
C TYR A 79 10.32 3.18 -2.26
N SER A 80 9.91 2.05 -2.85
CA SER A 80 10.75 1.31 -3.80
C SER A 80 10.94 2.08 -5.10
N VAL A 81 12.21 2.40 -5.41
CA VAL A 81 12.58 3.07 -6.66
C VAL A 81 12.27 2.25 -7.91
N LYS A 82 12.18 0.92 -7.78
CA LYS A 82 11.75 0.01 -8.87
C LYS A 82 10.31 0.34 -9.31
N ASP A 83 9.49 0.85 -8.38
CA ASP A 83 8.07 1.14 -8.57
C ASP A 83 7.81 2.62 -8.88
N ILE A 84 8.83 3.41 -9.20
CA ILE A 84 8.67 4.86 -9.41
C ILE A 84 7.72 5.19 -10.57
N HIS A 85 7.65 4.33 -11.59
CA HIS A 85 6.75 4.48 -12.72
C HIS A 85 5.26 4.44 -12.32
N PHE A 86 4.91 3.82 -11.18
CA PHE A 86 3.55 3.87 -10.65
C PHE A 86 3.19 5.26 -10.11
N LEU A 87 4.15 5.99 -9.54
CA LEU A 87 3.93 7.39 -9.12
C LEU A 87 3.66 8.29 -10.32
N GLU A 88 4.38 8.07 -11.42
CA GLU A 88 4.16 8.81 -12.67
C GLU A 88 2.77 8.56 -13.23
N GLN A 89 2.31 7.31 -13.20
CA GLN A 89 1.04 6.91 -13.77
C GLN A 89 -0.17 7.32 -12.91
N TYR A 90 -0.06 7.21 -11.58
CA TYR A 90 -1.21 7.31 -10.68
C TYR A 90 -1.15 8.47 -9.68
N CYS A 91 0.01 9.12 -9.53
CA CYS A 91 0.24 10.22 -8.57
C CYS A 91 0.88 11.43 -9.24
N ASN A 92 0.58 11.68 -10.52
CA ASN A 92 1.16 12.82 -11.25
C ASN A 92 0.74 14.18 -10.65
N GLU A 93 -0.37 14.25 -9.91
CA GLU A 93 -0.79 15.46 -9.18
C GLU A 93 0.20 15.84 -8.05
N PHE A 94 0.94 14.88 -7.51
CA PHE A 94 1.95 15.06 -6.45
C PHE A 94 3.39 15.03 -6.98
N LYS A 95 3.58 15.32 -8.28
CA LYS A 95 4.88 15.19 -8.95
C LYS A 95 6.01 15.94 -8.26
N ASP A 96 5.72 17.14 -7.76
CA ASP A 96 6.73 17.96 -7.10
C ASP A 96 7.27 17.33 -5.80
N GLU A 97 6.48 16.48 -5.14
CA GLU A 97 6.88 15.78 -3.91
C GLU A 97 7.73 14.54 -4.19
N TRP A 98 7.36 13.73 -5.19
CA TRP A 98 8.07 12.47 -5.45
C TRP A 98 9.19 12.56 -6.48
N MET A 99 9.23 13.60 -7.32
CA MET A 99 10.22 13.72 -8.38
C MET A 99 11.66 13.84 -7.84
N ILE A 100 11.85 14.36 -6.62
CA ILE A 100 13.16 14.42 -5.97
C ILE A 100 13.76 13.01 -5.82
N LEU A 101 12.93 12.03 -5.43
CA LEU A 101 13.35 10.63 -5.34
C LEU A 101 13.86 10.13 -6.71
N LYS A 102 13.13 10.41 -7.78
CA LYS A 102 13.52 10.00 -9.15
C LYS A 102 14.86 10.59 -9.55
N LEU A 103 15.04 11.89 -9.32
CA LEU A 103 16.27 12.59 -9.68
C LEU A 103 17.47 12.04 -8.91
N TYR A 104 17.33 11.86 -7.59
CA TYR A 104 18.40 11.32 -6.75
C TYR A 104 18.94 9.98 -7.26
N TYR A 105 18.06 9.03 -7.59
CA TYR A 105 18.47 7.71 -8.08
C TYR A 105 18.91 7.70 -9.55
N SER A 106 18.45 8.65 -10.38
CA SER A 106 18.92 8.78 -11.76
C SER A 106 20.36 9.28 -11.88
N VAL A 107 20.91 9.88 -10.83
CA VAL A 107 22.29 10.41 -10.79
C VAL A 107 23.27 9.39 -10.18
N LEU A 108 22.77 8.38 -9.47
CA LEU A 108 23.58 7.35 -8.80
C LEU A 108 23.79 6.08 -9.63
N LEU A 109 23.11 5.95 -10.77
CA LEU A 109 23.20 4.84 -11.73
C LEU A 109 23.93 5.28 -13.00
#